data_AF-A0A4Q3UFJ7-F1
#
_entry.id   AF-A0A4Q3UFJ7-F1
#
_cell.length_a   1.000
_cell.length_b   1.000
_cell.length_c   1.000
_cell.angle_alpha   90.00
_cell.angle_beta   90.00
_cell.angle_gamma   90.00
#
_symmetry.space_group_name_H-M   'P 1'
#
loop_
_entity.id
_entity.type
_entity.pdbx_description
1 polymer ?
#
loop_
_entity_poly.entity_id
_entity_poly.type
_entity_poly.pdbx_seq_one_letter_code
_entity_poly.pdbx_strand_id
1 'polypeptide(L)'
;MLLIRKFLFTSLVRVSGIILLLLLQFAAFASGNSSHTDGYLQDTVPVTNPNLPFPLSDRRGDFLSSPPGRFDLANPSNITDSIVYDYANRRYIIYEKIGDRYFRIPTTYTFEEFWQMRNAQAEQEYFRQRANTTSILNRGKFVKPKLSLTDNLFNRLFGNGEIKINPQGNVDITAGCAETNAGSKIQ
;
A
#
# COMPACT_ATOMS: atom_id res chain seq x y z
N MET A 1 -5.54 -33.72 -64.99
CA MET A 1 -5.30 -32.47 -64.22
C MET A 1 -6.40 -32.14 -63.18
N LEU A 2 -7.64 -32.66 -63.30
CA LEU A 2 -8.76 -32.39 -62.36
C LEU A 2 -8.69 -33.16 -61.02
N LEU A 3 -8.08 -34.35 -60.98
CA LEU A 3 -8.03 -35.20 -59.76
C LEU A 3 -7.08 -34.65 -58.68
N ILE A 4 -5.91 -34.14 -59.07
CA ILE A 4 -4.92 -33.53 -58.15
C ILE A 4 -5.46 -32.26 -57.48
N ARG A 5 -6.25 -31.44 -58.19
CA ARG A 5 -6.87 -30.24 -57.62
C ARG A 5 -7.94 -30.59 -56.57
N LYS A 6 -8.71 -31.66 -56.77
CA LYS A 6 -9.70 -32.14 -55.79
C LYS A 6 -9.04 -32.74 -54.54
N PHE A 7 -7.92 -33.44 -54.71
CA PHE A 7 -7.15 -34.00 -53.59
C PHE A 7 -6.45 -32.91 -52.76
N LEU A 8 -5.86 -31.91 -53.42
CA LEU A 8 -5.25 -30.77 -52.76
C LEU A 8 -6.29 -29.92 -52.02
N PHE A 9 -7.46 -29.69 -52.63
CA PHE A 9 -8.52 -28.90 -52.00
C PHE A 9 -9.14 -29.60 -50.77
N THR A 10 -9.37 -30.92 -50.85
CA THR A 10 -9.90 -31.69 -49.72
C THR A 10 -8.89 -31.81 -48.56
N SER A 11 -7.59 -31.92 -48.86
CA SER A 11 -6.53 -31.89 -47.85
C SER A 11 -6.45 -30.52 -47.16
N LEU A 12 -6.51 -29.42 -47.92
CA LEU A 12 -6.42 -28.06 -47.39
C LEU A 12 -7.60 -27.71 -46.46
N VAL A 13 -8.83 -28.13 -46.81
CA VAL A 13 -10.03 -27.95 -45.98
C VAL A 13 -9.92 -28.74 -44.66
N ARG A 14 -9.35 -29.95 -44.69
CA ARG A 14 -9.15 -30.77 -43.48
C ARG A 14 -8.11 -30.16 -42.53
N VAL A 15 -7.00 -29.66 -43.05
CA VAL A 15 -5.94 -29.01 -42.25
C VAL A 15 -6.45 -27.72 -41.60
N SER A 16 -7.22 -26.91 -42.35
CA SER A 16 -7.86 -25.70 -41.82
C SER A 16 -8.83 -26.01 -40.67
N GLY A 17 -9.63 -27.08 -40.80
CA GLY A 17 -10.53 -27.53 -39.72
C GLY A 17 -9.80 -27.96 -38.45
N ILE A 18 -8.64 -28.64 -38.58
CA ILE A 18 -7.82 -29.04 -37.43
C ILE A 18 -7.20 -27.81 -36.75
N ILE A 19 -6.70 -26.84 -37.52
CA ILE A 19 -6.13 -25.59 -36.98
C ILE A 19 -7.20 -24.77 -36.25
N LEU A 20 -8.41 -24.71 -36.79
CA LEU A 20 -9.53 -24.02 -36.14
C LEU A 20 -9.92 -24.71 -34.82
N LEU A 21 -9.93 -26.04 -34.79
CA LEU A 21 -10.20 -26.82 -33.57
C LEU A 21 -9.11 -26.62 -32.51
N LEU A 22 -7.85 -26.53 -32.93
CA LEU A 22 -6.70 -26.29 -32.03
C LEU A 22 -6.71 -24.86 -31.45
N LEU A 23 -7.10 -23.86 -32.26
CA LEU A 23 -7.29 -22.48 -31.79
C LEU A 23 -8.46 -22.35 -30.81
N LEU A 24 -9.55 -23.11 -31.01
CA LEU A 24 -10.69 -23.16 -30.08
C LEU A 24 -10.31 -23.75 -28.71
N GLN A 25 -9.45 -24.77 -28.68
CA GLN A 25 -8.95 -25.33 -27.41
C GLN A 25 -8.00 -24.38 -26.68
N PHE A 26 -7.21 -23.59 -27.41
CA PHE A 26 -6.33 -22.58 -26.79
C PHE A 26 -7.10 -21.42 -26.17
N ALA A 27 -8.22 -20.99 -26.78
CA ALA A 27 -9.09 -19.96 -26.22
C ALA A 27 -9.76 -20.39 -24.90
N ALA A 28 -10.10 -21.68 -24.75
CA ALA A 28 -10.66 -22.23 -23.51
C ALA A 28 -9.65 -22.30 -22.35
N PHE A 29 -8.35 -22.41 -22.65
CA PHE A 29 -7.29 -22.37 -21.62
C PHE A 29 -6.93 -20.94 -21.17
N ALA A 30 -7.22 -19.92 -22.00
CA ALA A 30 -7.01 -18.51 -21.64
C ALA A 30 -8.10 -17.98 -20.68
N SER A 31 -9.28 -18.62 -20.65
CA SER A 31 -10.33 -18.36 -19.67
C SER A 31 -10.27 -19.32 -18.49
N GLY A 32 -9.09 -19.51 -17.92
CA GLY A 32 -8.95 -20.09 -16.58
C GLY A 32 -9.42 -19.09 -15.54
N ASN A 33 -10.73 -18.84 -15.47
CA ASN A 33 -11.33 -18.12 -14.36
C ASN A 33 -11.11 -19.00 -13.12
N SER A 34 -10.04 -18.72 -12.40
CA SER A 34 -9.78 -19.28 -11.09
C SER A 34 -10.82 -18.65 -10.16
N SER A 35 -12.02 -19.22 -10.13
CA SER A 35 -12.98 -18.95 -9.08
C SER A 35 -12.35 -19.50 -7.80
N HIS A 36 -11.56 -18.67 -7.13
CA HIS A 36 -11.17 -18.88 -5.75
C HIS A 36 -12.46 -18.80 -4.95
N THR A 37 -13.14 -19.94 -4.81
CA THR A 37 -14.18 -20.09 -3.82
C THR A 37 -13.46 -20.06 -2.48
N ASP A 38 -13.34 -18.86 -1.91
CA ASP A 38 -13.01 -18.68 -0.51
C ASP A 38 -14.12 -19.37 0.29
N GLY A 39 -13.93 -20.65 0.57
CA GLY A 39 -14.71 -21.35 1.57
C GLY A 39 -14.48 -20.58 2.86
N TYR A 40 -15.46 -19.76 3.25
CA TYR A 40 -15.45 -19.07 4.52
C TYR A 40 -15.37 -20.17 5.60
N LEU A 41 -14.18 -20.42 6.13
CA LEU A 41 -14.01 -21.19 7.34
C LEU A 41 -14.78 -20.43 8.40
N GLN A 42 -15.97 -20.93 8.74
CA GLN A 42 -16.81 -20.30 9.74
C GLN A 42 -16.11 -20.51 11.08
N ASP A 43 -15.87 -19.39 11.75
CA ASP A 43 -15.25 -19.39 13.08
C ASP A 43 -16.09 -20.27 14.02
N THR A 44 -15.42 -21.02 14.88
CA THR A 44 -16.07 -21.91 15.86
C THR A 44 -16.75 -21.10 16.97
N VAL A 45 -16.39 -19.83 17.12
CA VAL A 45 -17.07 -18.92 18.03
C VAL A 45 -18.41 -18.48 17.40
N PRO A 46 -19.56 -18.76 18.02
CA PRO A 46 -20.84 -18.28 17.52
C PRO A 46 -20.81 -16.75 17.47
N VAL A 47 -21.36 -16.15 16.40
CA VAL A 47 -21.49 -14.69 16.28
C VAL A 47 -22.36 -14.19 17.43
N THR A 48 -21.72 -13.84 18.55
CA THR A 48 -22.37 -13.35 19.76
C THR A 48 -22.83 -11.93 19.49
N ASN A 49 -24.13 -11.81 19.23
CA ASN A 49 -24.88 -10.57 19.04
C ASN A 49 -24.48 -9.75 17.79
N PRO A 50 -25.27 -9.79 16.70
CA PRO A 50 -25.01 -8.98 15.50
C PRO A 50 -25.14 -7.46 15.73
N ASN A 51 -25.54 -7.02 16.93
CA ASN A 51 -25.80 -5.62 17.28
C ASN A 51 -24.79 -5.06 18.30
N LEU A 52 -23.50 -5.24 18.05
CA LEU A 52 -22.45 -4.50 18.76
C LEU A 52 -22.25 -3.15 18.08
N PRO A 53 -22.24 -2.00 18.81
CA PRO A 53 -21.93 -0.69 18.22
C PRO A 53 -20.57 -0.65 17.52
N PHE A 54 -19.63 -1.46 18.01
CA PHE A 54 -18.32 -1.71 17.39
C PHE A 54 -18.15 -3.22 17.24
N PRO A 55 -18.47 -3.79 16.06
CA PRO A 55 -18.31 -5.22 15.85
C PRO A 55 -16.83 -5.58 15.84
N LEU A 56 -16.46 -6.61 16.61
CA LEU A 56 -15.12 -7.20 16.56
C LEU A 56 -15.10 -8.20 15.39
N SER A 57 -14.11 -8.06 14.52
CA SER A 57 -13.87 -9.00 13.43
C SER A 57 -12.52 -9.67 13.64
N ASP A 58 -12.48 -11.01 13.65
CA ASP A 58 -11.20 -11.70 13.63
C ASP A 58 -10.49 -11.48 12.29
N ARG A 59 -9.17 -11.34 12.36
CA ARG A 59 -8.32 -11.16 11.19
C ARG A 59 -8.17 -12.49 10.45
N ARG A 60 -8.41 -12.49 9.13
CA ARG A 60 -8.37 -13.69 8.28
C ARG A 60 -6.98 -14.02 7.70
N GLY A 61 -5.98 -13.15 7.90
CA GLY A 61 -4.61 -13.34 7.44
C GLY A 61 -3.58 -13.01 8.52
N ASP A 62 -2.34 -12.75 8.10
CA ASP A 62 -1.28 -12.24 8.97
C ASP A 62 -1.36 -10.71 9.13
N PHE A 63 -0.50 -10.16 9.99
CA PHE A 63 -0.50 -8.73 10.32
C PHE A 63 -0.03 -7.80 9.19
N LEU A 64 0.66 -8.30 8.16
CA LEU A 64 1.05 -7.53 6.99
C LEU A 64 -0.07 -7.50 5.94
N SER A 65 -0.70 -8.64 5.65
CA SER A 65 -1.75 -8.73 4.62
C SER A 65 -3.09 -8.14 5.06
N SER A 66 -3.40 -8.22 6.35
CA SER A 66 -4.65 -7.71 6.91
C SER A 66 -4.35 -6.87 8.15
N PRO A 67 -3.85 -5.64 7.99
CA PRO A 67 -3.55 -4.78 9.13
C PRO A 67 -4.81 -4.54 9.98
N PRO A 68 -4.67 -4.40 11.31
CA PRO A 68 -5.81 -4.18 12.19
C PRO A 68 -6.58 -2.91 11.80
N GLY A 69 -7.88 -2.93 12.05
CA GLY A 69 -8.75 -1.78 11.82
C GLY A 69 -8.32 -0.57 12.66
N ARG A 70 -8.79 0.63 12.27
CA ARG A 70 -8.50 1.88 13.01
C ARG A 70 -9.04 1.88 14.44
N PHE A 71 -10.02 1.03 14.72
CA PHE A 71 -10.73 0.92 15.99
C PHE A 71 -10.59 -0.48 16.61
N ASP A 72 -9.47 -1.14 16.34
CA ASP A 72 -9.15 -2.44 16.93
C ASP A 72 -8.37 -2.26 18.25
N LEU A 73 -8.53 -3.21 19.16
CA LEU A 73 -7.73 -3.27 20.37
C LEU A 73 -6.31 -3.71 19.98
N ALA A 74 -5.29 -3.12 20.61
CA ALA A 74 -3.93 -3.59 20.39
C ALA A 74 -3.79 -5.05 20.83
N ASN A 75 -2.96 -5.82 20.12
CA ASN A 75 -2.65 -7.19 20.50
C ASN A 75 -2.08 -7.22 21.93
N PRO A 76 -2.51 -8.19 22.77
CA PRO A 76 -1.96 -8.33 24.11
C PRO A 76 -0.47 -8.72 24.04
N SER A 77 0.29 -8.36 25.09
CA SER A 77 1.75 -8.51 25.14
C SER A 77 2.27 -9.94 25.03
N ASN A 78 1.40 -10.95 25.19
CA ASN A 78 1.76 -12.37 25.05
C ASN A 78 1.72 -12.85 23.59
N ILE A 79 1.22 -12.04 22.65
CA ILE A 79 1.29 -12.31 21.21
C ILE A 79 2.56 -11.69 20.66
N THR A 80 3.35 -12.50 19.95
CA THR A 80 4.59 -12.07 19.32
C THR A 80 4.62 -12.44 17.84
N ASP A 81 4.88 -11.44 17.02
CA ASP A 81 4.96 -11.54 15.57
C ASP A 81 6.42 -11.47 15.13
N SER A 82 6.84 -12.38 14.25
CA SER A 82 8.21 -12.41 13.74
C SER A 82 8.26 -12.75 12.25
N ILE A 83 9.23 -12.15 11.55
CA ILE A 83 9.47 -12.35 10.13
C ILE A 83 10.87 -12.93 9.97
N VAL A 84 10.98 -14.05 9.28
CA VAL A 84 12.25 -14.74 9.03
C VAL A 84 12.46 -14.87 7.53
N TYR A 85 13.66 -14.57 7.07
CA TYR A 85 14.04 -14.77 5.67
C TYR A 85 14.68 -16.15 5.48
N ASP A 86 14.12 -16.95 4.58
CA ASP A 86 14.68 -18.20 4.12
C ASP A 86 15.52 -17.98 2.86
N TYR A 87 16.84 -18.06 3.00
CA TYR A 87 17.81 -17.87 1.92
C TYR A 87 17.73 -18.96 0.84
N ALA A 88 17.38 -20.20 1.21
CA ALA A 88 17.38 -21.32 0.26
C ALA A 88 16.23 -21.18 -0.73
N ASN A 89 15.05 -20.81 -0.22
CA ASN A 89 13.85 -20.65 -1.04
C ASN A 89 13.62 -19.20 -1.49
N ARG A 90 14.38 -18.23 -0.98
CA ARG A 90 14.22 -16.78 -1.20
C ARG A 90 12.82 -16.27 -0.83
N ARG A 91 12.35 -16.67 0.35
CA ARG A 91 11.01 -16.35 0.85
C ARG A 91 11.05 -15.75 2.24
N TYR A 92 10.05 -14.95 2.56
CA TYR A 92 9.81 -14.43 3.91
C TYR A 92 8.72 -15.26 4.57
N ILE A 93 8.99 -15.77 5.77
CA ILE A 93 8.05 -16.57 6.55
C ILE A 93 7.64 -15.74 7.77
N ILE A 94 6.34 -15.59 7.94
CA ILE A 94 5.73 -14.90 9.07
C ILE A 94 5.29 -15.92 10.11
N TYR A 95 5.74 -15.74 11.34
CA TYR A 95 5.35 -16.54 12.49
C TYR A 95 4.63 -15.67 13.52
N GLU A 96 3.46 -16.13 13.92
CA GLU A 96 2.66 -15.52 14.98
C GLU A 96 2.56 -16.52 16.12
N LYS A 97 3.01 -16.12 17.31
CA LYS A 97 3.10 -16.99 18.47
C LYS A 97 2.38 -16.40 19.67
N ILE A 98 1.81 -17.27 20.50
CA ILE A 98 1.38 -16.97 21.87
C ILE A 98 2.33 -17.71 22.80
N GLY A 99 3.21 -16.96 23.47
CA GLY A 99 4.34 -17.56 24.20
C GLY A 99 5.18 -18.44 23.26
N ASP A 100 5.25 -19.75 23.55
CA ASP A 100 6.05 -20.70 22.78
C ASP A 100 5.27 -21.44 21.67
N ARG A 101 3.96 -21.19 21.55
CA ARG A 101 3.08 -21.93 20.61
C ARG A 101 2.71 -21.07 19.41
N TYR A 102 2.69 -21.67 18.22
CA TYR A 102 2.17 -21.01 17.02
C TYR A 102 0.67 -20.75 17.19
N PHE A 103 0.29 -19.47 17.15
CA PHE A 103 -1.10 -19.03 17.23
C PHE A 103 -1.82 -19.22 15.90
N ARG A 104 -1.12 -18.98 14.80
CA ARG A 104 -1.64 -19.14 13.43
C ARG A 104 -0.66 -19.91 12.56
N ILE A 105 -1.16 -20.42 11.44
CA ILE A 105 -0.34 -21.11 10.44
C ILE A 105 0.66 -20.10 9.87
N PRO A 106 1.97 -20.45 9.81
CA PRO A 106 2.96 -19.56 9.23
C PRO A 106 2.64 -19.24 7.78
N THR A 107 2.63 -17.94 7.45
CA THR A 107 2.35 -17.46 6.08
C THR A 107 3.65 -17.13 5.38
N THR A 108 3.79 -17.52 4.11
CA THR A 108 5.04 -17.37 3.37
C THR A 108 4.87 -16.53 2.12
N TYR A 109 5.68 -15.48 1.99
CA TYR A 109 5.71 -14.56 0.86
C TYR A 109 6.96 -14.75 0.02
N THR A 110 6.85 -14.50 -1.28
CA THR A 110 8.04 -14.28 -2.11
C THR A 110 8.71 -12.96 -1.72
N PHE A 111 9.96 -12.78 -2.15
CA PHE A 111 10.69 -11.53 -1.92
C PHE A 111 9.91 -10.31 -2.45
N GLU A 112 9.40 -10.39 -3.68
CA GLU A 112 8.70 -9.28 -4.33
C GLU A 112 7.40 -8.91 -3.60
N GLU A 113 6.56 -9.91 -3.29
CA GLU A 113 5.29 -9.69 -2.59
C GLU A 113 5.50 -9.01 -1.24
N PHE A 114 6.48 -9.50 -0.47
CA PHE A 114 6.79 -8.93 0.84
C PHE A 114 7.21 -7.46 0.73
N TRP A 115 8.13 -7.14 -0.18
CA TRP A 115 8.61 -5.78 -0.36
C TRP A 115 7.56 -4.86 -0.95
N GLN A 116 6.71 -5.35 -1.85
CA GLN A 116 5.58 -4.59 -2.36
C GLN A 116 4.64 -4.15 -1.22
N MET A 117 4.27 -5.08 -0.34
CA MET A 117 3.41 -4.79 0.82
C MET A 117 4.10 -3.83 1.80
N ARG A 118 5.39 -4.06 2.10
CA ARG A 118 6.16 -3.22 3.03
C ARG A 118 6.34 -1.79 2.50
N ASN A 119 6.55 -1.64 1.19
CA ASN A 119 6.66 -0.35 0.53
C ASN A 119 5.34 0.41 0.58
N ALA A 120 4.22 -0.26 0.27
CA ALA A 120 2.89 0.34 0.38
C ALA A 120 2.58 0.83 1.81
N GLN A 121 2.93 0.03 2.83
CA GLN A 121 2.80 0.43 4.23
C GLN A 121 3.69 1.62 4.60
N ALA A 122 4.93 1.65 4.09
CA ALA A 122 5.86 2.76 4.34
C ALA A 122 5.37 4.07 3.69
N GLU A 123 4.83 4.00 2.48
CA GLU A 123 4.24 5.14 1.79
C GLU A 123 3.04 5.70 2.56
N GLN A 124 2.13 4.84 3.02
CA GLN A 124 0.99 5.25 3.84
C GLN A 124 1.44 5.92 5.15
N GLU A 125 2.45 5.37 5.81
CA GLU A 125 3.01 5.96 7.03
C GLU A 125 3.62 7.33 6.77
N TYR A 126 4.37 7.48 5.68
CA TYR A 126 4.98 8.74 5.28
C TYR A 126 3.92 9.83 5.07
N PHE A 127 2.86 9.55 4.31
CA PHE A 127 1.79 10.52 4.09
C PHE A 127 1.00 10.82 5.37
N ARG A 128 0.80 9.84 6.25
CA ARG A 128 0.19 10.04 7.56
C ARG A 128 1.03 10.99 8.43
N GLN A 129 2.34 10.77 8.50
CA GLN A 129 3.26 11.63 9.25
C GLN A 129 3.31 13.05 8.67
N ARG A 130 3.33 13.18 7.35
CA ARG A 130 3.30 14.47 6.65
C ARG A 130 2.00 15.22 6.94
N ALA A 131 0.85 14.56 6.83
CA ALA A 131 -0.45 15.16 7.13
C ALA A 131 -0.57 15.59 8.60
N ASN A 132 -0.08 14.77 9.53
CA ASN A 132 -0.03 15.11 10.96
C ASN A 132 0.83 16.34 11.20
N THR A 133 2.01 16.41 10.58
CA THR A 133 2.92 17.56 10.69
C THR A 133 2.27 18.82 10.12
N THR A 134 1.66 18.76 8.94
CA THR A 134 0.92 19.89 8.35
C THR A 134 -0.26 20.32 9.22
N SER A 135 -1.02 19.38 9.79
CA SER A 135 -2.13 19.71 10.70
C SER A 135 -1.63 20.42 11.96
N ILE A 136 -0.52 19.97 12.53
CA ILE A 136 0.14 20.58 13.69
C ILE A 136 0.58 22.02 13.37
N LEU A 137 1.19 22.25 12.21
CA LEU A 137 1.62 23.58 11.77
C LEU A 137 0.44 24.53 11.48
N ASN A 138 -0.61 24.04 10.83
CA ASN A 138 -1.78 24.84 10.45
C ASN A 138 -2.69 25.19 11.64
N ARG A 139 -2.59 24.48 12.77
CA ARG A 139 -3.37 24.78 14.00
C ARG A 139 -2.87 26.01 14.77
N GLY A 140 -1.91 26.77 14.24
CA GLY A 140 -1.64 28.15 14.64
C GLY A 140 -1.08 28.38 16.04
N LYS A 141 -0.74 27.33 16.80
CA LYS A 141 -0.23 27.44 18.18
C LYS A 141 1.28 27.29 18.35
N PHE A 142 2.04 27.20 17.27
CA PHE A 142 3.50 27.34 17.35
C PHE A 142 3.85 28.81 17.13
N VAL A 143 4.24 29.44 18.24
CA VAL A 143 4.85 30.76 18.33
C VAL A 143 5.77 30.93 17.12
N LYS A 144 5.43 31.86 16.22
CA LYS A 144 6.36 32.32 15.18
C LYS A 144 7.71 32.48 15.88
N PRO A 145 8.77 31.73 15.52
CA PRO A 145 10.03 31.82 16.25
C PRO A 145 10.40 33.30 16.24
N LYS A 146 10.42 33.90 17.44
CA LYS A 146 10.85 35.28 17.57
C LYS A 146 12.32 35.25 17.17
N LEU A 147 12.61 35.65 15.93
CA LEU A 147 13.96 35.90 15.45
C LEU A 147 14.48 37.10 16.24
N SER A 148 14.86 36.87 17.50
CA SER A 148 15.63 37.83 18.27
C SER A 148 17.06 37.63 17.80
N LEU A 149 17.41 38.32 16.71
CA LEU A 149 18.80 38.54 16.38
C LEU A 149 19.37 39.36 17.54
N THR A 150 20.14 38.72 18.42
CA THR A 150 20.89 39.43 19.45
C THR A 150 21.92 40.32 18.76
N ASP A 151 21.99 41.58 19.16
CA ASP A 151 22.83 42.62 18.54
C ASP A 151 24.27 42.15 18.30
N ASN A 152 24.84 41.33 19.18
CA ASN A 152 26.19 40.78 19.03
C ASN A 152 26.37 39.82 17.84
N LEU A 153 25.38 38.98 17.53
CA LEU A 153 25.45 38.05 16.39
C LEU A 153 25.22 38.80 15.08
N PHE A 154 24.29 39.75 15.07
CA PHE A 154 24.01 40.60 13.91
C PHE A 154 25.22 41.48 13.57
N ASN A 155 25.82 42.14 14.56
CA ASN A 155 26.99 42.99 14.38
C ASN A 155 28.23 42.21 13.92
N ARG A 156 28.35 40.91 14.28
CA ARG A 156 29.45 40.05 13.80
C ARG A 156 29.25 39.58 12.36
N LEU A 157 28.01 39.45 11.90
CA LEU A 157 27.67 39.03 10.53
C LEU A 157 27.61 40.20 9.55
N PHE A 158 27.22 41.39 10.00
CA PHE A 158 26.95 42.53 9.12
C PHE A 158 27.77 43.80 9.42
N GLY A 159 28.56 43.81 10.52
CA GLY A 159 29.38 44.96 10.90
C GLY A 159 28.58 46.07 11.60
N ASN A 160 29.27 46.89 12.41
CA ASN A 160 28.67 48.05 13.08
C ASN A 160 28.45 49.19 12.08
N GLY A 161 27.20 49.49 11.74
CA GLY A 161 26.81 50.63 10.91
C GLY A 161 25.32 50.59 10.58
N GLU A 162 24.69 51.75 10.44
CA GLU A 162 23.28 51.85 10.02
C GLU A 162 23.14 51.31 8.59
N ILE A 163 22.65 50.08 8.46
CA ILE A 163 22.52 49.43 7.15
C ILE A 163 21.18 49.84 6.52
N LYS A 164 21.20 50.83 5.63
CA LYS A 164 20.11 51.07 4.68
C LYS A 164 20.13 49.99 3.60
N ILE A 165 19.36 48.93 3.81
CA ILE A 165 19.21 47.84 2.83
C ILE A 165 18.17 48.27 1.80
N ASN A 166 18.60 48.62 0.59
CA ASN A 166 17.76 48.69 -0.59
C ASN A 166 17.99 47.42 -1.41
N PRO A 167 17.26 46.32 -1.16
CA PRO A 167 17.46 45.10 -1.94
C PRO A 167 17.02 45.40 -3.38
N GLN A 168 17.98 45.37 -4.30
CA GLN A 168 17.73 45.43 -5.74
C GLN A 168 17.94 44.02 -6.29
N GLY A 169 16.90 43.45 -6.89
CA GLY A 169 16.87 42.09 -7.40
C GLY A 169 15.67 41.30 -6.89
N ASN A 170 15.09 40.49 -7.76
CA ASN A 170 13.97 39.63 -7.41
C ASN A 170 14.50 38.35 -6.75
N VAL A 171 14.01 38.02 -5.57
CA VAL A 171 14.18 36.71 -4.95
C VAL A 171 12.84 36.00 -5.02
N ASP A 172 12.72 35.03 -5.93
CA ASP A 172 11.54 34.18 -6.02
C ASP A 172 11.62 33.08 -4.95
N ILE A 173 11.04 33.35 -3.78
CA ILE A 173 10.84 32.34 -2.74
C ILE A 173 9.52 31.60 -3.03
N THR A 174 9.59 30.47 -3.73
CA THR A 174 8.41 29.62 -3.94
C THR A 174 8.17 28.73 -2.71
N ALA A 175 7.42 29.26 -1.74
CA ALA A 175 6.84 28.47 -0.66
C ALA A 175 5.47 27.92 -1.13
N GLY A 176 5.47 26.70 -1.68
CA GLY A 176 4.23 26.03 -2.09
C GLY A 176 3.46 25.48 -0.88
N CYS A 177 2.44 26.19 -0.42
CA CYS A 177 1.36 25.60 0.38
C CYS A 177 0.24 25.20 -0.58
N ALA A 178 0.04 23.90 -0.78
CA ALA A 178 -1.08 23.40 -1.58
C ALA A 178 -2.35 23.44 -0.72
N GLU A 179 -3.13 24.51 -0.84
CA GLU A 179 -4.52 24.55 -0.38
C GLU A 179 -5.42 24.01 -1.49
N THR A 180 -5.92 22.77 -1.33
CA THR A 180 -7.04 22.29 -2.14
C THR A 180 -8.32 22.86 -1.55
N ASN A 181 -8.79 23.97 -2.12
CA ASN A 181 -10.13 24.50 -1.82
C ASN A 181 -11.17 23.66 -2.58
N ALA A 182 -11.78 22.69 -1.89
CA ALA A 182 -12.99 22.04 -2.36
C ALA A 182 -14.19 22.98 -2.11
N GLY A 183 -14.55 23.77 -3.12
CA GLY A 183 -15.71 24.66 -3.08
C GLY A 183 -17.01 23.86 -2.98
N SER A 184 -17.66 23.93 -1.82
CA SER A 184 -19.08 23.65 -1.66
C SER A 184 -19.86 24.80 -2.30
N LYS A 185 -20.45 24.56 -3.48
CA LYS A 185 -21.53 25.40 -4.00
C LYS A 185 -22.82 24.96 -3.31
N ILE A 186 -23.29 25.81 -2.40
CA ILE A 186 -24.69 25.84 -1.99
C ILE A 186 -25.43 26.66 -3.06
N GLN A 187 -26.35 26.02 -3.77
CA GLN A 187 -27.57 26.65 -4.29
C GLN A 187 -28.75 25.96 -3.62
#